data_AF-A0A927JJ18-F1
#
_entry.id   AF-A0A927JJ18-F1
#
_cell.length_a   1.000
_cell.length_b   1.000
_cell.length_c   1.000
_cell.angle_alpha   90.00
_cell.angle_beta   90.00
_cell.angle_gamma   90.00
#
_symmetry.space_group_name_H-M   'P 1'
#
loop_
_entity.id
_entity.type
_entity.pdbx_description
1 polymer ?
#
loop_
_entity_poly.entity_id
_entity_poly.type
_entity_poly.pdbx_seq_one_letter_code
_entity_poly.pdbx_strand_id
1 'polypeptide(L)'
;MVEAPFGLSDKEREVLRLLARGHDTKSAAATLRLSVHTVNERLREARLKTRAGSSRAAARLLAEQEDPEFLGPSKFVVPDRVAGAEQDGRSKRWPTDGSRFLSHWGIPMLTSAIVAAVIVAGTHADLEKRSTPAAPHVVSTSPAPDAVVGPGQIALSVTFDRPMRRQSYSFVRKTAETYPECDNRPEQSTDRRTFRMICNVKSGRRYEIWFNSPPYLNFVDDGGAPAIPHGLRFRAR
;
A
#
# COMPACT_ATOMS: atom_id res chain seq x y z
N MET A 1 -11.81 21.36 26.37
CA MET A 1 -12.43 20.76 25.17
C MET A 1 -11.74 21.35 23.97
N VAL A 2 -10.89 20.57 23.28
CA VAL A 2 -10.23 21.04 22.06
C VAL A 2 -11.29 20.99 20.95
N GLU A 3 -11.58 22.14 20.35
CA GLU A 3 -12.54 22.27 19.25
C GLU A 3 -12.08 21.37 18.08
N ALA A 4 -12.96 20.48 17.63
CA ALA A 4 -12.59 19.44 16.68
C ALA A 4 -12.38 20.03 15.27
N PRO A 5 -11.34 19.59 14.53
CA PRO A 5 -11.10 20.05 13.17
C PRO A 5 -12.33 19.83 12.28
N PHE A 6 -12.71 20.86 11.52
CA PHE A 6 -13.85 20.89 10.59
C PHE A 6 -15.24 20.63 11.21
N GLY A 7 -15.42 20.77 12.53
CA GLY A 7 -16.71 20.47 13.19
C GLY A 7 -17.10 18.99 13.11
N LEU A 8 -16.12 18.10 12.95
CA LEU A 8 -16.32 16.66 12.92
C LEU A 8 -16.61 16.13 14.31
N SER A 9 -17.61 15.25 14.41
CA SER A 9 -17.87 14.47 15.62
C SER A 9 -16.81 13.39 15.82
N ASP A 10 -16.63 12.95 17.07
CA ASP A 10 -15.69 11.89 17.42
C ASP A 10 -15.92 10.59 16.62
N LYS A 11 -17.19 10.27 16.37
CA LYS A 11 -17.63 9.09 15.61
C LYS A 11 -17.27 9.16 14.13
N GLU A 12 -17.23 10.35 13.54
CA GLU A 12 -16.82 10.57 12.14
C GLU A 12 -15.30 10.52 12.02
N ARG A 13 -14.58 11.13 12.97
CA ARG A 13 -13.10 11.10 13.02
C ARG A 13 -12.58 9.68 13.13
N GLU A 14 -13.20 8.86 13.97
CA GLU A 14 -12.80 7.47 14.17
C GLU A 14 -12.86 6.65 12.87
N VAL A 15 -13.93 6.82 12.08
CA VAL A 15 -14.06 6.20 10.76
C VAL A 15 -12.98 6.72 9.81
N LEU A 16 -12.78 8.05 9.75
CA LEU A 16 -11.77 8.65 8.87
C LEU A 16 -10.34 8.21 9.21
N ARG A 17 -10.01 8.01 10.49
CA ARG A 17 -8.70 7.47 10.93
C ARG A 17 -8.47 6.06 10.41
N LEU A 18 -9.50 5.22 10.40
CA LEU A 18 -9.40 3.88 9.80
C LEU A 18 -9.15 3.96 8.29
N LEU A 19 -9.84 4.86 7.59
CA LEU A 19 -9.60 5.07 6.16
C LEU A 19 -8.19 5.63 5.87
N ALA A 20 -7.69 6.54 6.72
CA ALA A 20 -6.32 7.06 6.61
C ALA A 20 -5.27 5.96 6.81
N ARG A 21 -5.56 4.95 7.64
CA ARG A 21 -4.74 3.75 7.86
C ARG A 21 -4.89 2.68 6.77
N GLY A 22 -5.69 2.94 5.74
CA GLY A 22 -5.84 2.06 4.58
C GLY A 22 -7.01 1.06 4.66
N HIS A 23 -7.88 1.15 5.68
CA HIS A 23 -9.10 0.36 5.73
C HIS A 23 -10.10 0.82 4.65
N ASP A 24 -10.81 -0.14 4.08
CA ASP A 24 -12.00 0.12 3.29
C ASP A 24 -13.24 0.24 4.19
N THR A 25 -14.38 0.66 3.63
CA THR A 25 -15.63 0.83 4.40
C THR A 25 -16.06 -0.48 5.08
N LYS A 26 -15.87 -1.63 4.43
CA LYS A 26 -16.32 -2.93 4.94
C LYS A 26 -15.49 -3.38 6.14
N SER A 27 -14.18 -3.27 6.06
CA SER A 27 -13.24 -3.57 7.14
C SER A 27 -13.34 -2.55 8.28
N ALA A 28 -13.61 -1.27 7.99
CA ALA A 28 -13.88 -0.27 9.00
C ALA A 28 -15.18 -0.59 9.78
N ALA A 29 -16.23 -1.02 9.08
CA ALA A 29 -17.48 -1.46 9.71
C ALA A 29 -17.28 -2.67 10.63
N ALA A 30 -16.50 -3.66 10.19
CA ALA A 30 -16.14 -4.81 11.02
C ALA A 30 -15.34 -4.40 12.26
N THR A 31 -14.39 -3.47 12.11
CA THR A 31 -13.54 -2.97 13.21
C THR A 31 -14.36 -2.22 14.25
N LEU A 32 -15.28 -1.36 13.80
CA LEU A 32 -16.13 -0.55 14.69
C LEU A 32 -17.36 -1.30 15.20
N ARG A 33 -17.58 -2.56 14.77
CA ARG A 33 -18.79 -3.34 15.05
C ARG A 33 -20.07 -2.59 14.66
N LEU A 34 -20.03 -1.90 13.53
CA LEU A 34 -21.15 -1.15 12.96
C LEU A 34 -21.59 -1.78 11.63
N SER A 35 -22.81 -1.45 11.20
CA SER A 35 -23.22 -1.77 9.83
C SER A 35 -22.45 -0.93 8.82
N VAL A 36 -22.19 -1.51 7.64
CA VAL A 36 -21.56 -0.78 6.51
C VAL A 36 -22.38 0.47 6.14
N HIS A 37 -23.71 0.39 6.27
CA HIS A 37 -24.60 1.52 6.03
C HIS A 37 -24.34 2.68 7.01
N THR A 38 -24.21 2.38 8.31
CA THR A 38 -23.88 3.39 9.34
C THR A 38 -22.51 4.04 9.09
N VAL A 39 -21.51 3.26 8.67
CA VAL A 39 -20.19 3.80 8.31
C VAL A 39 -20.28 4.71 7.08
N ASN A 40 -21.04 4.32 6.05
CA ASN A 40 -21.25 5.14 4.86
C ASN A 40 -21.95 6.47 5.17
N GLU A 41 -22.93 6.48 6.07
CA GLU A 41 -23.62 7.71 6.45
C GLU A 41 -22.66 8.66 7.19
N ARG A 42 -21.88 8.15 8.14
CA ARG A 42 -20.82 8.95 8.80
C ARG A 42 -19.79 9.49 7.82
N LEU A 43 -19.40 8.70 6.82
CA LEU A 43 -18.49 9.15 5.76
C LEU A 43 -19.12 10.20 4.84
N ARG A 44 -20.45 10.21 4.69
CA ARG A 44 -21.19 11.23 3.95
C ARG A 44 -21.24 12.54 4.72
N GLU A 45 -21.60 12.50 5.99
CA GLU A 45 -21.60 13.67 6.86
C GLU A 45 -20.20 14.28 6.98
N ALA A 46 -19.17 13.44 7.15
CA ALA A 46 -17.78 13.89 7.19
C ALA A 46 -17.34 14.60 5.91
N ARG A 47 -17.76 14.12 4.73
CA ARG A 47 -17.48 14.78 3.43
C ARG A 47 -18.19 16.14 3.33
N LEU A 48 -19.43 16.23 3.80
CA LEU A 48 -20.18 17.49 3.78
C LEU A 48 -19.49 18.56 4.65
N LYS A 49 -19.03 18.16 5.84
CA LYS A 49 -18.33 19.04 6.80
C LYS A 49 -16.94 19.47 6.32
N THR A 50 -16.17 18.53 5.78
CA THR A 50 -14.81 18.81 5.25
C THR A 50 -14.80 19.40 3.85
N ARG A 51 -15.95 19.40 3.15
CA ARG A 51 -16.08 19.72 1.71
C ARG A 51 -15.17 18.89 0.80
N ALA A 52 -14.74 17.72 1.26
CA ALA A 52 -13.85 16.85 0.49
C ALA A 52 -14.63 16.09 -0.59
N GLY A 53 -14.08 16.03 -1.81
CA GLY A 53 -14.68 15.29 -2.93
C GLY A 53 -14.73 13.77 -2.75
N SER A 54 -14.05 13.22 -1.75
CA SER A 54 -14.12 11.78 -1.42
C SER A 54 -13.83 11.51 0.06
N SER A 55 -14.27 10.35 0.55
CA SER A 55 -14.00 9.92 1.93
C SER A 55 -12.51 9.71 2.21
N ARG A 56 -11.73 9.32 1.19
CA ARG A 56 -10.26 9.24 1.29
C ARG A 56 -9.60 10.60 1.32
N ALA A 57 -10.11 11.57 0.57
CA ALA A 57 -9.65 12.96 0.65
C ALA A 57 -9.95 13.56 2.02
N ALA A 58 -11.15 13.33 2.58
CA ALA A 58 -11.50 13.74 3.93
C ALA A 58 -10.56 13.12 4.99
N ALA A 59 -10.21 11.83 4.83
CA ALA A 59 -9.29 11.14 5.72
C ALA A 59 -7.86 11.73 5.68
N ARG A 60 -7.39 12.17 4.50
CA ARG A 60 -6.10 12.86 4.36
C ARG A 60 -6.11 14.23 5.04
N LEU A 61 -7.15 15.03 4.82
CA LEU A 61 -7.30 16.34 5.45
C LEU A 61 -7.34 16.24 6.98
N LEU A 62 -8.00 15.19 7.51
CA LEU A 62 -8.00 14.93 8.94
C LEU A 62 -6.60 14.53 9.44
N ALA A 63 -5.90 13.65 8.72
CA ALA A 63 -4.56 13.20 9.10
C ALA A 63 -3.54 14.36 9.09
N GLU A 64 -3.65 15.29 8.14
CA GLU A 64 -2.81 16.49 8.07
C GLU A 64 -3.04 17.46 9.24
N GLN A 65 -4.25 17.50 9.81
CA GLN A 65 -4.59 18.41 10.92
C GLN A 65 -4.44 17.78 12.31
N GLU A 66 -4.63 16.46 12.45
CA GLU A 66 -4.47 15.78 13.74
C GLU A 66 -3.00 15.45 14.08
N ASP A 67 -2.06 15.58 13.12
CA ASP A 67 -0.70 15.08 13.26
C ASP A 67 0.37 16.10 12.78
N PRO A 68 0.94 16.94 13.67
CA PRO A 68 2.09 17.78 13.33
C PRO A 68 3.40 17.01 13.03
N GLU A 69 3.42 15.67 13.00
CA GLU A 69 4.65 14.88 12.78
C GLU A 69 4.48 13.74 11.74
N PHE A 70 3.91 14.07 10.59
CA PHE A 70 3.85 13.17 9.43
C PHE A 70 4.80 13.65 8.31
N LEU A 71 5.98 13.02 8.16
CA LEU A 71 6.98 13.41 7.16
C LEU A 71 7.20 12.32 6.09
N GLY A 72 6.39 12.41 5.04
CA GLY A 72 6.63 11.77 3.74
C GLY A 72 5.74 12.42 2.67
N PRO A 73 6.27 12.80 1.49
CA PRO A 73 5.43 13.39 0.45
C PRO A 73 4.51 12.32 -0.13
N SER A 74 3.24 12.35 0.28
CA SER A 74 2.20 11.51 -0.29
C SER A 74 1.79 12.02 -1.67
N LYS A 75 2.51 11.61 -2.72
CA LYS A 75 2.00 11.56 -4.09
C LYS A 75 2.42 10.26 -4.78
N PHE A 76 1.58 9.24 -4.64
CA PHE A 76 1.35 8.28 -5.73
C PHE A 76 -0.13 8.37 -6.11
N VAL A 77 -0.37 9.16 -7.15
CA VAL A 77 -1.58 9.09 -7.97
C VAL A 77 -1.42 7.83 -8.82
N VAL A 78 -2.33 6.86 -8.64
CA VAL A 78 -2.55 5.83 -9.65
C VAL A 78 -3.30 6.53 -10.80
N PRO A 79 -2.73 6.65 -12.01
CA PRO A 79 -3.52 7.11 -13.15
C PRO A 79 -4.41 5.94 -13.55
N ASP A 80 -5.72 6.05 -13.30
CA ASP A 80 -6.66 5.22 -14.06
C ASP A 80 -6.87 5.88 -15.42
N ARG A 81 -6.69 5.06 -16.44
CA ARG A 81 -6.66 5.49 -17.83
C ARG A 81 -8.04 5.98 -18.24
N VAL A 82 -8.06 7.14 -18.90
CA VAL A 82 -9.20 7.56 -19.71
C VAL A 82 -9.36 6.54 -20.85
N ALA A 83 -10.43 5.77 -20.80
CA ALA A 83 -11.03 5.14 -21.97
C ALA A 83 -12.49 5.56 -22.01
N GLY A 84 -12.74 6.74 -22.58
CA GLY A 84 -14.05 7.07 -23.10
C GLY A 84 -14.29 6.26 -24.37
N ALA A 85 -15.29 5.41 -24.36
CA ALA A 85 -16.04 5.00 -25.53
C ALA A 85 -17.50 4.82 -25.09
N GLU A 86 -18.22 5.91 -25.26
CA GLU A 86 -19.66 6.04 -25.16
C GLU A 86 -20.32 5.24 -26.30
N GLN A 87 -21.21 4.30 -26.00
CA GLN A 87 -22.39 3.98 -26.82
C GLN A 87 -23.54 3.48 -25.94
N ASP A 88 -24.42 4.42 -25.68
CA ASP A 88 -25.89 4.39 -25.74
C ASP A 88 -26.61 3.04 -25.98
N GLY A 89 -27.75 2.90 -25.29
CA GLY A 89 -28.90 2.18 -25.83
C GLY A 89 -29.33 0.88 -25.14
N ARG A 90 -30.47 0.98 -24.44
CA ARG A 90 -31.61 0.06 -24.57
C ARG A 90 -31.71 -1.14 -23.60
N SER A 91 -32.58 -0.92 -22.61
CA SER A 91 -33.54 -1.85 -21.99
C SER A 91 -33.36 -3.36 -22.23
N LYS A 92 -32.87 -4.08 -21.21
CA LYS A 92 -33.05 -5.55 -21.12
C LYS A 92 -34.40 -5.89 -20.52
N ARG A 93 -35.36 -6.07 -21.43
CA ARG A 93 -36.62 -6.77 -21.21
C ARG A 93 -36.31 -8.26 -21.08
N TRP A 94 -36.78 -8.87 -20.01
CA TRP A 94 -36.80 -10.34 -19.88
C TRP A 94 -37.89 -10.90 -20.77
N PRO A 95 -37.62 -12.00 -21.48
CA PRO A 95 -38.61 -13.05 -21.59
C PRO A 95 -38.04 -14.42 -21.18
N THR A 96 -38.92 -15.13 -20.47
CA THR A 96 -39.00 -16.56 -20.29
C THR A 96 -38.78 -17.34 -21.59
N ASP A 97 -38.02 -18.43 -21.55
CA ASP A 97 -38.55 -19.72 -22.01
C ASP A 97 -37.78 -20.88 -21.40
N GLY A 98 -38.52 -21.81 -20.83
CA GLY A 98 -38.02 -23.01 -20.19
C GLY A 98 -38.19 -24.21 -21.11
N SER A 99 -37.22 -25.10 -21.04
CA SER A 99 -37.37 -26.55 -21.18
C SER A 99 -38.21 -27.07 -22.37
N ARG A 100 -37.54 -27.66 -23.37
CA ARG A 100 -37.95 -28.97 -23.92
C ARG A 100 -36.73 -29.80 -24.30
N PHE A 101 -36.54 -30.84 -23.49
CA PHE A 101 -35.70 -32.01 -23.71
C PHE A 101 -36.38 -32.97 -24.72
N LEU A 102 -35.54 -33.76 -25.41
CA LEU A 102 -35.78 -35.01 -26.16
C LEU A 102 -36.55 -34.98 -27.50
N SER A 103 -35.86 -35.42 -28.57
CA SER A 103 -36.03 -36.77 -29.21
C SER A 103 -35.35 -36.76 -30.59
N HIS A 104 -34.23 -37.48 -30.79
CA HIS A 104 -34.14 -38.86 -31.31
C HIS A 104 -34.62 -39.04 -32.77
N TRP A 105 -33.68 -39.09 -33.74
CA TRP A 105 -33.39 -40.23 -34.64
C TRP A 105 -32.63 -39.81 -35.92
N GLY A 106 -31.60 -40.60 -36.28
CA GLY A 106 -31.05 -40.64 -37.65
C GLY A 106 -29.52 -40.59 -37.76
N ILE A 107 -28.83 -41.70 -37.54
CA ILE A 107 -27.56 -42.01 -38.25
C ILE A 107 -27.83 -43.31 -39.03
N PRO A 108 -27.35 -43.47 -40.27
CA PRO A 108 -26.04 -44.13 -40.42
C PRO A 108 -25.17 -43.61 -41.58
N MET A 109 -23.84 -43.68 -41.36
CA MET A 109 -22.75 -44.07 -42.32
C MET A 109 -22.59 -43.27 -43.63
N LEU A 110 -21.42 -43.07 -44.27
CA LEU A 110 -19.99 -43.39 -44.11
C LEU A 110 -19.32 -42.87 -45.41
N THR A 111 -18.27 -42.05 -45.38
CA THR A 111 -17.17 -42.02 -46.39
C THR A 111 -16.02 -41.20 -45.77
N SER A 112 -14.99 -41.86 -45.24
CA SER A 112 -13.72 -42.22 -45.90
C SER A 112 -12.70 -41.08 -46.00
N ALA A 113 -11.72 -41.15 -45.10
CA ALA A 113 -10.28 -40.94 -45.26
C ALA A 113 -9.75 -39.68 -46.00
N ILE A 114 -9.15 -38.78 -45.22
CA ILE A 114 -7.84 -38.19 -45.58
C ILE A 114 -6.90 -38.37 -44.39
N VAL A 115 -5.95 -39.29 -44.55
CA VAL A 115 -4.70 -39.31 -43.79
C VAL A 115 -3.75 -38.37 -44.51
N ALA A 116 -3.32 -37.30 -43.85
CA ALA A 116 -2.14 -36.54 -44.22
C ALA A 116 -1.42 -36.06 -42.95
N ALA A 117 -0.15 -36.46 -42.85
CA ALA A 117 0.73 -36.24 -41.72
C ALA A 117 1.17 -34.78 -41.58
N VAL A 118 1.27 -34.30 -40.34
CA VAL A 118 2.28 -33.31 -39.93
C VAL A 118 2.84 -33.74 -38.57
N ILE A 119 4.10 -34.17 -38.58
CA ILE A 119 4.93 -34.33 -37.39
C ILE A 119 5.59 -32.98 -37.09
N VAL A 120 5.80 -32.73 -35.79
CA VAL A 120 6.54 -31.64 -35.13
C VAL A 120 5.73 -30.37 -34.84
N ALA A 121 5.17 -30.33 -33.64
CA ALA A 121 5.45 -29.23 -32.72
C ALA A 121 5.34 -29.79 -31.30
N GLY A 122 6.48 -30.16 -30.71
CA GLY A 122 6.58 -30.31 -29.27
C GLY A 122 6.30 -28.94 -28.67
N THR A 123 5.07 -28.70 -28.23
CA THR A 123 4.80 -27.62 -27.28
C THR A 123 5.37 -28.07 -25.96
N HIS A 124 6.67 -27.87 -25.78
CA HIS A 124 7.19 -27.62 -24.45
C HIS A 124 6.45 -26.36 -23.98
N ALA A 125 5.31 -26.57 -23.34
CA ALA A 125 4.80 -25.63 -22.37
C ALA A 125 5.86 -25.61 -21.26
N ASP A 126 6.95 -24.90 -21.51
CA ASP A 126 7.65 -24.20 -20.45
C ASP A 126 6.60 -23.28 -19.83
N LEU A 127 5.86 -23.85 -18.88
CA LEU A 127 5.44 -23.13 -17.71
C LEU A 127 6.74 -22.70 -17.03
N GLU A 128 7.44 -21.73 -17.65
CA GLU A 128 8.45 -20.94 -16.99
C GLU A 128 7.74 -20.42 -15.77
N LYS A 129 8.07 -21.06 -14.64
CA LYS A 129 7.67 -20.71 -13.31
C LYS A 129 8.14 -19.28 -13.16
N ARG A 130 7.27 -18.32 -13.49
CA ARG A 130 7.50 -16.89 -13.29
C ARG A 130 7.74 -16.74 -11.79
N SER A 131 9.02 -16.76 -11.45
CA SER A 131 9.49 -16.61 -10.09
C SER A 131 9.05 -15.22 -9.68
N THR A 132 8.17 -15.12 -8.69
CA THR A 132 7.78 -13.83 -8.14
C THR A 132 9.07 -13.10 -7.78
N PRO A 133 9.32 -11.89 -8.33
CA PRO A 133 10.53 -11.15 -8.02
C PRO A 133 10.66 -11.01 -6.51
N ALA A 134 11.83 -11.37 -5.96
CA ALA A 134 12.07 -11.24 -4.53
C ALA A 134 11.91 -9.78 -4.11
N ALA A 135 11.21 -9.53 -3.01
CA ALA A 135 11.02 -8.18 -2.48
C ALA A 135 12.37 -7.53 -2.13
N PRO A 136 12.50 -6.20 -2.25
CA PRO A 136 13.70 -5.49 -1.81
C PRO A 136 13.94 -5.74 -0.31
N HIS A 137 15.20 -5.76 0.11
CA HIS A 137 15.52 -5.96 1.52
C HIS A 137 16.74 -5.12 1.92
N VAL A 138 16.82 -4.84 3.22
CA VAL A 138 17.94 -4.13 3.83
C VAL A 138 19.16 -5.05 3.87
N VAL A 139 20.30 -4.57 3.37
CA VAL A 139 21.59 -5.28 3.41
C VAL A 139 22.54 -4.71 4.46
N SER A 140 22.40 -3.43 4.82
CA SER A 140 23.17 -2.82 5.90
C SER A 140 22.49 -1.58 6.47
N THR A 141 22.84 -1.26 7.71
CA THR A 141 22.41 -0.04 8.40
C THR A 141 23.60 0.59 9.11
N SER A 142 23.55 1.91 9.29
CA SER A 142 24.39 2.62 10.26
C SER A 142 23.48 3.44 11.17
N PRO A 143 23.54 3.28 12.50
CA PRO A 143 24.35 2.30 13.22
C PRO A 143 24.01 0.86 12.81
N ALA A 144 24.96 -0.06 12.99
CA ALA A 144 24.70 -1.49 12.80
C ALA A 144 23.72 -1.99 13.88
N PRO A 145 23.02 -3.11 13.65
CA PRO A 145 22.19 -3.73 14.68
C PRO A 145 22.98 -3.96 15.98
N ASP A 146 22.36 -3.62 17.09
CA ASP A 146 22.90 -3.73 18.46
C ASP A 146 24.18 -2.93 18.74
N ALA A 147 24.55 -2.00 17.84
CA ALA A 147 25.70 -1.15 17.99
C ALA A 147 25.60 -0.24 19.24
N VAL A 148 26.77 0.09 19.78
CA VAL A 148 26.93 1.09 20.84
C VAL A 148 27.61 2.31 20.24
N VAL A 149 26.89 3.44 20.18
CA VAL A 149 27.40 4.69 19.61
C VAL A 149 27.70 5.71 20.71
N GLY A 150 28.51 6.72 20.38
CA GLY A 150 28.63 7.91 21.23
C GLY A 150 27.32 8.71 21.26
N PRO A 151 27.05 9.47 22.34
CA PRO A 151 25.99 10.46 22.32
C PRO A 151 26.32 11.59 21.34
N GLY A 152 25.29 12.32 20.91
CA GLY A 152 25.39 13.44 19.98
C GLY A 152 24.91 13.09 18.58
N GLN A 153 25.46 13.81 17.60
CA GLN A 153 25.05 13.69 16.20
C GLN A 153 25.57 12.38 15.58
N ILE A 154 24.68 11.66 14.90
CA ILE A 154 24.97 10.43 14.16
C ILE A 154 24.37 10.50 12.75
N ALA A 155 24.98 9.74 11.84
CA ALA A 155 24.38 9.41 10.57
C ALA A 155 23.51 8.15 10.73
N LEU A 156 22.20 8.30 10.59
CA LEU A 156 21.30 7.17 10.44
C LEU A 156 21.18 6.83 8.95
N SER A 157 21.52 5.61 8.56
CA SER A 157 21.40 5.17 7.17
C SER A 157 20.91 3.74 7.04
N VAL A 158 20.25 3.48 5.91
CA VAL A 158 19.77 2.17 5.49
C VAL A 158 20.16 1.95 4.03
N THR A 159 20.75 0.79 3.74
CA THR A 159 21.16 0.37 2.40
C THR A 159 20.35 -0.85 1.98
N PHE A 160 19.80 -0.81 0.77
CA PHE A 160 19.02 -1.90 0.18
C PHE A 160 19.84 -2.74 -0.80
N ASP A 161 19.36 -3.96 -1.06
CA ASP A 161 19.95 -4.91 -2.02
C ASP A 161 19.93 -4.40 -3.47
N ARG A 162 19.11 -3.38 -3.76
CA ARG A 162 18.92 -2.81 -5.10
C ARG A 162 18.62 -1.31 -5.06
N PRO A 163 18.70 -0.62 -6.20
CA PRO A 163 18.26 0.79 -6.32
C PRO A 163 16.80 0.96 -5.91
N MET A 164 16.52 1.96 -5.08
CA MET A 164 15.18 2.28 -4.59
C MET A 164 14.63 3.53 -5.26
N ARG A 165 13.31 3.70 -5.23
CA ARG A 165 12.64 4.84 -5.83
C ARG A 165 13.06 6.15 -5.15
N ARG A 166 13.31 7.19 -5.94
CA ARG A 166 13.66 8.52 -5.42
C ARG A 166 12.53 9.09 -4.57
N GLN A 167 12.89 9.82 -3.52
CA GLN A 167 11.94 10.53 -2.63
C GLN A 167 10.85 9.61 -2.04
N SER A 168 11.13 8.31 -1.91
CA SER A 168 10.20 7.31 -1.40
C SER A 168 10.86 6.58 -0.24
N TYR A 169 10.41 6.86 0.98
CA TYR A 169 11.02 6.33 2.20
C TYR A 169 10.02 6.23 3.35
N SER A 170 10.27 5.30 4.28
CA SER A 170 9.50 5.17 5.52
C SER A 170 10.44 4.81 6.67
N PHE A 171 10.94 5.83 7.35
CA PHE A 171 11.56 5.70 8.66
C PHE A 171 10.46 5.79 9.71
N VAL A 172 10.18 4.69 10.39
CA VAL A 172 8.99 4.54 11.23
C VAL A 172 9.42 4.40 12.68
N ARG A 173 8.86 5.26 13.54
CA ARG A 173 8.97 5.14 14.99
C ARG A 173 7.99 4.11 15.54
N LYS A 174 8.39 3.37 16.58
CA LYS A 174 7.45 2.60 17.41
C LYS A 174 6.88 3.47 18.53
N THR A 175 7.74 4.21 19.21
CA THR A 175 7.34 5.23 20.20
C THR A 175 8.21 6.48 20.04
N ALA A 176 7.75 7.62 20.54
CA ALA A 176 8.54 8.85 20.51
C ALA A 176 9.82 8.73 21.35
N GLU A 177 9.77 7.95 22.44
CA GLU A 177 10.89 7.79 23.36
C GLU A 177 12.03 7.00 22.73
N THR A 178 11.73 6.00 21.91
CA THR A 178 12.74 5.10 21.32
C THR A 178 13.24 5.59 19.95
N TYR A 179 12.69 6.66 19.42
CA TYR A 179 13.13 7.23 18.15
C TYR A 179 14.19 8.33 18.37
N PRO A 180 15.27 8.37 17.58
CA PRO A 180 16.28 9.43 17.67
C PRO A 180 15.76 10.75 17.11
N GLU A 181 16.29 11.88 17.58
CA GLU A 181 15.88 13.21 17.11
C GLU A 181 16.50 13.47 15.74
N CYS A 182 15.75 13.29 14.65
CA CYS A 182 16.27 13.39 13.28
C CYS A 182 15.84 14.67 12.56
N ASP A 183 16.65 15.11 11.59
CA ASP A 183 16.30 16.21 10.67
C ASP A 183 15.13 15.87 9.73
N ASN A 184 14.80 14.58 9.62
CA ASN A 184 13.77 14.02 8.77
C ASN A 184 13.90 14.38 7.28
N ARG A 185 15.13 14.59 6.81
CA ARG A 185 15.46 14.92 5.41
C ARG A 185 16.46 13.89 4.86
N PRO A 186 16.00 12.66 4.57
CA PRO A 186 16.92 11.64 4.08
C PRO A 186 17.42 12.00 2.69
N GLU A 187 18.74 12.01 2.56
CA GLU A 187 19.45 12.10 1.29
C GLU A 187 19.65 10.70 0.73
N GLN A 188 19.46 10.56 -0.58
CA GLN A 188 19.65 9.29 -1.27
C GLN A 188 20.99 9.27 -1.99
N SER A 189 21.74 8.17 -1.86
CA SER A 189 23.01 7.97 -2.58
C SER A 189 22.82 7.97 -4.10
N THR A 190 23.92 8.21 -4.83
CA THR A 190 23.92 8.26 -6.30
C THR A 190 23.43 6.97 -6.94
N ASP A 191 23.80 5.81 -6.38
CA ASP A 191 23.35 4.48 -6.80
C ASP A 191 21.90 4.15 -6.38
N ARG A 192 21.26 5.06 -5.64
CA ARG A 192 19.89 4.99 -5.11
C ARG A 192 19.65 3.87 -4.10
N ARG A 193 20.69 3.21 -3.59
CA ARG A 193 20.56 2.09 -2.66
C ARG A 193 20.51 2.53 -1.21
N THR A 194 21.06 3.69 -0.89
CA THR A 194 21.23 4.16 0.49
C THR A 194 20.40 5.40 0.74
N PHE A 195 19.68 5.44 1.86
CA PHE A 195 19.07 6.65 2.40
C PHE A 195 19.76 7.00 3.71
N ARG A 196 20.14 8.26 3.87
CA ARG A 196 20.88 8.75 5.03
C ARG A 196 20.27 10.05 5.55
N MET A 197 20.05 10.13 6.85
CA MET A 197 19.63 11.35 7.54
C MET A 197 20.50 11.61 8.76
N ILE A 198 20.53 12.85 9.24
CA ILE A 198 21.23 13.21 10.46
C ILE A 198 20.27 13.10 11.64
N CYS A 199 20.73 12.45 12.70
CA CYS A 199 20.00 12.35 13.95
C CYS A 199 20.87 12.70 15.15
N ASN A 200 20.23 13.03 16.26
CA ASN A 200 20.86 13.27 17.55
C ASN A 200 20.41 12.22 18.56
N VAL A 201 21.37 11.65 19.29
CA VAL A 201 21.14 10.60 20.28
C VAL A 201 21.66 11.03 21.66
N LYS A 202 20.91 10.70 22.71
CA LYS A 202 21.21 11.04 24.10
C LYS A 202 21.84 9.84 24.79
N SER A 203 22.80 10.10 25.67
CA SER A 203 23.51 9.08 26.44
C SER A 203 22.55 8.22 27.27
N GLY A 204 22.89 6.94 27.46
CA GLY A 204 22.13 5.99 28.27
C GLY A 204 20.78 5.56 27.67
N ARG A 205 20.51 5.87 26.39
CA ARG A 205 19.24 5.52 25.72
C ARG A 205 19.39 4.36 24.74
N ARG A 206 18.30 3.63 24.58
CA ARG A 206 18.10 2.61 23.55
C ARG A 206 17.17 3.16 22.49
N TYR A 207 17.50 2.87 21.24
CA TYR A 207 16.79 3.35 20.07
C TYR A 207 16.22 2.20 19.25
N GLU A 208 15.05 2.42 18.65
CA GLU A 208 14.38 1.52 17.73
C GLU A 208 13.79 2.32 16.55
N ILE A 209 14.17 1.93 15.34
CA ILE A 209 13.67 2.49 14.07
C ILE A 209 13.25 1.35 13.17
N TRP A 210 12.20 1.53 12.40
CA TRP A 210 11.78 0.59 11.37
C TRP A 210 11.91 1.20 9.99
N PHE A 211 12.55 0.49 9.06
CA PHE A 211 12.51 0.79 7.64
C PHE A 211 11.39 -0.02 7.03
N ASN A 212 10.30 0.67 6.69
CA ASN A 212 8.97 0.09 6.48
C ASN A 212 8.43 -0.61 7.75
N SER A 213 7.17 -0.34 8.08
CA SER A 213 6.36 -1.06 9.06
C SER A 213 4.90 -0.73 8.76
N PRO A 214 4.01 -1.73 8.54
CA PRO A 214 2.62 -1.45 8.19
C PRO A 214 1.96 -0.43 9.14
N PRO A 215 1.20 0.55 8.60
CA PRO A 215 0.83 0.70 7.19
C PRO A 215 1.86 1.44 6.30
N TYR A 216 3.03 1.85 6.84
CA TYR A 216 4.02 2.67 6.15
C TYR A 216 5.04 1.81 5.41
N LEU A 217 4.92 1.74 4.08
CA LEU A 217 5.72 0.84 3.23
C LEU A 217 6.37 1.58 2.05
N ASN A 218 6.81 2.84 2.23
CA ASN A 218 7.26 3.69 1.12
C ASN A 218 8.73 3.48 0.72
N PHE A 219 9.54 2.68 1.42
CA PHE A 219 10.74 2.14 0.78
C PHE A 219 10.29 1.11 -0.25
N VAL A 220 10.23 1.53 -1.52
CA VAL A 220 9.84 0.71 -2.66
C VAL A 220 10.92 0.77 -3.73
N ASP A 221 11.05 -0.29 -4.51
CA ASP A 221 11.86 -0.24 -5.74
C ASP A 221 11.17 0.58 -6.84
N ASP A 222 11.81 0.69 -8.00
CA ASP A 222 11.25 1.42 -9.14
C ASP A 222 9.92 0.81 -9.61
N GLY A 223 9.76 -0.52 -9.50
CA GLY A 223 8.52 -1.25 -9.80
C GLY A 223 7.39 -1.03 -8.78
N GLY A 224 7.70 -0.43 -7.63
CA GLY A 224 6.73 -0.17 -6.56
C GLY A 224 6.56 -1.32 -5.58
N ALA A 225 7.39 -2.35 -5.66
CA ALA A 225 7.38 -3.43 -4.67
C ALA A 225 7.97 -2.89 -3.35
N PRO A 226 7.25 -2.99 -2.23
CA PRO A 226 7.75 -2.54 -0.94
C PRO A 226 8.87 -3.45 -0.44
N ALA A 227 9.89 -2.84 0.14
CA ALA A 227 10.92 -3.55 0.87
C ALA A 227 10.30 -4.28 2.07
N ILE A 228 10.85 -5.46 2.39
CA ILE A 228 10.49 -6.21 3.59
C ILE A 228 10.70 -5.31 4.83
N PRO A 229 9.69 -5.16 5.72
CA PRO A 229 9.85 -4.42 6.96
C PRO A 229 11.08 -4.85 7.75
N HIS A 230 11.92 -3.89 8.15
CA HIS A 230 13.18 -4.16 8.82
C HIS A 230 13.35 -3.27 10.05
N GLY A 231 13.52 -3.87 11.22
CA GLY A 231 13.76 -3.15 12.47
C GLY A 231 15.24 -3.02 12.79
N LEU A 232 15.67 -1.82 13.16
CA LEU A 232 16.99 -1.52 13.69
C LEU A 232 16.89 -1.14 15.16
N ARG A 233 17.71 -1.78 16.00
CA ARG A 233 17.93 -1.39 17.40
C ARG A 233 19.41 -1.08 17.62
N PHE A 234 19.68 -0.06 18.43
CA PHE A 234 21.03 0.29 18.88
C PHE A 234 20.96 1.08 20.20
N ARG A 235 22.10 1.38 20.81
CA ARG A 235 22.16 2.18 22.05
C ARG A 235 23.24 3.25 22.00
N ALA A 236 23.03 4.33 22.74
CA ALA A 236 24.05 5.35 22.98
C ALA A 236 24.67 5.14 24.37
N ARG A 237 26.01 5.15 24.45
CA ARG A 237 26.76 5.01 25.70
C ARG A 237 26.54 6.19 26.65
#